data_AF-A0A4R4RSE6-F1
#
_entry.id   AF-A0A4R4RSE6-F1
#
_cell.length_a   1.000
_cell.length_b   1.000
_cell.length_c   1.000
_cell.angle_alpha   90.00
_cell.angle_beta   90.00
_cell.angle_gamma   90.00
#
_symmetry.space_group_name_H-M   'P 1'
#
loop_
_entity.id
_entity.type
_entity.pdbx_description
1 polymer ?
#
loop_
_entity_poly.entity_id
_entity_poly.type
_entity_poly.pdbx_seq_one_letter_code
_entity_poly.pdbx_strand_id
1 'polypeptide(L)'
;TTQTATPPPTATTPPPSGPAPKLRVSGNKILTADGKAYRLLGVSRSSGEFACVQGKGLWDSGPVDQASVDAMKTWNIRAVRIPLNEECWLGINGSPRGATYQQGVKDYVDLLVANGINVILDLHWNWGAYTNSPDWHCKDEHATCQKPMPDARYAPQFWTGVANTFKGNDAVVFDLFNEPYPDMPAEWNKTLGWQCLRDGGTCTGLPYEAAGMQDLVDAVRATGATNLLMVSGLEWTNDMREWLTYKPNDPLNNIAASWHAYSFNACANESCWDSQIAPLAQQVPVVIGEFGQDDCGFDYMQRLVTWADAHDMGYLAWTWNPWGCTGGAVLIKDWAGTPEPGVGAGYKAHLLTQSPYV
;
A
#
# COMPACT_ATOMS: atom_id res chain seq x y z
N THR A 1 -44.57 -27.89 -1.30
CA THR A 1 -43.52 -26.88 -1.03
C THR A 1 -42.39 -27.13 -1.98
N THR A 2 -42.36 -26.35 -3.07
CA THR A 2 -41.37 -26.45 -4.15
C THR A 2 -40.10 -25.75 -3.69
N GLN A 3 -39.00 -26.50 -3.55
CA GLN A 3 -37.67 -25.93 -3.31
C GLN A 3 -37.24 -25.16 -4.55
N THR A 4 -37.08 -23.84 -4.42
CA THR A 4 -36.43 -22.99 -5.39
C THR A 4 -34.94 -23.32 -5.39
N ALA A 5 -34.44 -23.87 -6.50
CA ALA A 5 -33.02 -24.13 -6.69
C ALA A 5 -32.27 -22.79 -6.85
N THR A 6 -31.22 -22.59 -6.05
CA THR A 6 -30.26 -21.49 -6.18
C THR A 6 -29.51 -21.60 -7.52
N PRO A 7 -29.32 -20.51 -8.29
CA PRO A 7 -28.55 -20.57 -9.53
C PRO A 7 -27.09 -21.00 -9.24
N PRO A 8 -26.43 -21.70 -10.17
CA PRO A 8 -25.02 -21.99 -10.04
C PRO A 8 -24.20 -20.68 -10.04
N PRO A 9 -23.09 -20.59 -9.30
CA PRO A 9 -22.20 -19.45 -9.41
C PRO A 9 -21.74 -19.31 -10.87
N THR A 10 -21.90 -18.10 -11.41
CA THR A 10 -21.42 -17.76 -12.74
C THR A 10 -19.92 -18.02 -12.78
N ALA A 11 -19.48 -18.90 -13.68
CA ALA A 11 -18.06 -19.16 -13.88
C ALA A 11 -17.34 -17.84 -14.19
N THR A 12 -16.46 -17.42 -13.29
CA THR A 12 -15.57 -16.28 -13.51
C THR A 12 -14.76 -16.56 -14.76
N THR A 13 -14.81 -15.62 -15.72
CA THR A 13 -13.99 -15.70 -16.93
C THR A 13 -12.52 -15.84 -16.50
N PRO A 14 -11.73 -16.72 -17.15
CA PRO A 14 -10.32 -16.85 -16.82
C PRO A 14 -9.65 -15.47 -16.77
N PRO A 15 -8.70 -15.25 -15.84
CA PRO A 15 -7.91 -14.03 -15.80
C PRO A 15 -7.44 -13.68 -17.21
N PRO A 16 -7.63 -12.44 -17.70
CA PRO A 16 -7.08 -12.05 -18.99
C PRO A 16 -5.57 -12.34 -18.98
N SER A 17 -5.11 -13.06 -19.99
CA SER A 17 -3.70 -13.38 -20.15
C SER A 17 -2.93 -12.16 -20.62
N GLY A 18 -1.71 -11.97 -20.10
CA GLY A 18 -0.83 -10.88 -20.50
C GLY A 18 -0.36 -10.03 -19.32
N PRO A 19 0.37 -8.95 -19.62
CA PRO A 19 0.92 -8.07 -18.60
C PRO A 19 -0.18 -7.30 -17.86
N ALA A 20 0.14 -6.85 -16.65
CA ALA A 20 -0.75 -6.03 -15.85
C ALA A 20 -1.14 -4.75 -16.61
N PRO A 21 -2.41 -4.30 -16.49
CA PRO A 21 -2.84 -3.11 -17.19
C PRO A 21 -2.11 -1.88 -16.68
N LYS A 22 -1.82 -0.96 -17.60
CA LYS A 22 -1.36 0.40 -17.27
C LYS A 22 -2.52 1.19 -16.67
N LEU A 23 -2.25 1.96 -15.64
CA LEU A 23 -3.24 2.64 -14.82
C LEU A 23 -3.12 4.15 -14.92
N ARG A 24 -4.26 4.82 -14.87
CA ARG A 24 -4.38 6.28 -14.72
C ARG A 24 -5.64 6.65 -13.97
N VAL A 25 -5.65 7.79 -13.32
CA VAL A 25 -6.85 8.34 -12.69
C VAL A 25 -7.70 9.08 -13.72
N SER A 26 -9.02 9.01 -13.55
CA SER A 26 -9.99 9.81 -14.27
C SER A 26 -11.20 10.05 -13.37
N GLY A 27 -11.39 11.30 -12.94
CA GLY A 27 -12.39 11.61 -11.91
C GLY A 27 -12.10 10.82 -10.63
N ASN A 28 -13.10 10.09 -10.13
CA ASN A 28 -12.98 9.27 -8.94
C ASN A 28 -12.65 7.79 -9.21
N LYS A 29 -12.20 7.45 -10.42
CA LYS A 29 -11.88 6.07 -10.81
C LYS A 29 -10.43 5.92 -11.24
N ILE A 30 -9.85 4.74 -10.97
CA ILE A 30 -8.66 4.27 -11.66
C ILE A 30 -9.13 3.58 -12.94
N LEU A 31 -8.54 3.95 -14.06
CA LEU A 31 -8.83 3.38 -15.37
C LEU A 31 -7.60 2.66 -15.93
N THR A 32 -7.85 1.61 -16.68
CA THR A 32 -6.85 1.00 -17.57
C THR A 32 -6.59 1.87 -18.80
N ALA A 33 -5.54 1.55 -19.56
CA ALA A 33 -5.22 2.25 -20.83
C ALA A 33 -6.36 2.20 -21.88
N ASP A 34 -7.19 1.14 -21.89
CA ASP A 34 -8.38 1.03 -22.74
C ASP A 34 -9.63 1.70 -22.14
N GLY A 35 -9.48 2.42 -21.02
CA GLY A 35 -10.51 3.28 -20.44
C GLY A 35 -11.54 2.57 -19.55
N LYS A 36 -11.28 1.32 -19.15
CA LYS A 36 -12.16 0.58 -18.24
C LYS A 36 -11.81 0.87 -16.79
N ALA A 37 -12.83 0.96 -15.93
CA ALA A 37 -12.62 1.10 -14.50
C ALA A 37 -11.94 -0.15 -13.94
N TYR A 38 -10.98 0.06 -13.04
CA TYR A 38 -10.11 -0.98 -12.51
C TYR A 38 -9.88 -0.81 -11.00
N ARG A 39 -9.91 -1.92 -10.27
CA ARG A 39 -9.68 -2.02 -8.83
C ARG A 39 -8.41 -2.82 -8.58
N LEU A 40 -7.52 -2.27 -7.74
CA LEU A 40 -6.33 -2.97 -7.26
C LEU A 40 -6.76 -3.97 -6.17
N LEU A 41 -6.92 -5.24 -6.51
CA LEU A 41 -7.38 -6.28 -5.58
C LEU A 41 -6.24 -7.24 -5.25
N GLY A 42 -5.80 -7.29 -3.99
CA GLY A 42 -4.71 -8.18 -3.65
C GLY A 42 -4.17 -8.09 -2.24
N VAL A 43 -2.85 -8.11 -2.11
CA VAL A 43 -2.16 -8.32 -0.83
C VAL A 43 -0.93 -7.42 -0.70
N SER A 44 -0.53 -7.14 0.54
CA SER A 44 0.81 -6.64 0.85
C SER A 44 1.73 -7.82 1.11
N ARG A 45 2.93 -7.79 0.53
CA ARG A 45 3.99 -8.77 0.79
C ARG A 45 5.16 -8.08 1.47
N SER A 46 5.17 -8.14 2.79
CA SER A 46 6.22 -7.57 3.62
C SER A 46 7.54 -8.32 3.41
N SER A 47 8.64 -7.58 3.29
CA SER A 47 10.01 -8.07 3.40
C SER A 47 11.03 -6.98 3.07
N GLY A 48 10.80 -6.26 1.97
CA GLY A 48 11.79 -5.37 1.35
C GLY A 48 12.17 -4.19 2.25
N GLU A 49 11.28 -3.77 3.14
CA GLU A 49 11.48 -2.73 4.13
C GLU A 49 12.43 -3.14 5.26
N PHE A 50 12.47 -4.42 5.65
CA PHE A 50 13.19 -4.83 6.86
C PHE A 50 14.34 -5.81 6.61
N ALA A 51 14.26 -6.66 5.59
CA ALA A 51 15.15 -7.81 5.45
C ALA A 51 16.61 -7.39 5.31
N CYS A 52 16.87 -6.33 4.55
CA CYS A 52 18.21 -5.82 4.29
C CYS A 52 18.88 -5.22 5.54
N VAL A 53 18.12 -4.62 6.46
CA VAL A 53 18.66 -4.03 7.70
C VAL A 53 18.69 -5.02 8.87
N GLN A 54 18.00 -6.16 8.73
CA GLN A 54 17.97 -7.23 9.73
C GLN A 54 18.85 -8.44 9.39
N GLY A 55 19.67 -8.34 8.33
CA GLY A 55 20.59 -9.42 7.94
C GLY A 55 19.90 -10.64 7.30
N LYS A 56 18.71 -10.46 6.73
CA LYS A 56 17.87 -11.51 6.14
C LYS A 56 17.94 -11.56 4.60
N GLY A 57 18.84 -10.78 4.00
CA GLY A 57 18.96 -10.63 2.56
C GLY A 57 17.94 -9.64 1.99
N LEU A 58 17.60 -9.77 0.71
CA LEU A 58 16.60 -8.89 0.08
C LEU A 58 15.17 -9.31 0.42
N TRP A 59 14.93 -10.63 0.44
CA TRP A 59 13.64 -11.23 0.71
C TRP A 59 13.79 -12.24 1.84
N ASP A 60 13.16 -11.98 2.99
CA ASP A 60 13.22 -12.80 4.20
C ASP A 60 12.63 -14.19 3.92
N SER A 61 13.53 -15.13 3.62
CA SER A 61 13.27 -16.56 3.50
C SER A 61 12.21 -16.97 2.45
N GLY A 62 11.63 -16.02 1.72
CA GLY A 62 10.49 -16.22 0.84
C GLY A 62 10.84 -16.09 -0.65
N PRO A 63 10.36 -17.02 -1.50
CA PRO A 63 10.59 -16.95 -2.94
C PRO A 63 9.91 -15.72 -3.54
N VAL A 64 10.55 -15.18 -4.58
CA VAL A 64 10.03 -14.13 -5.47
C VAL A 64 10.06 -14.62 -6.93
N ASP A 65 9.84 -15.93 -7.11
CA ASP A 65 9.90 -16.63 -8.38
C ASP A 65 8.51 -16.89 -8.97
N GLN A 66 8.47 -17.51 -10.15
CA GLN A 66 7.21 -17.80 -10.85
C GLN A 66 6.26 -18.67 -10.01
N ALA A 67 6.78 -19.63 -9.23
CA ALA A 67 5.94 -20.48 -8.39
C ALA A 67 5.22 -19.67 -7.30
N SER A 68 5.91 -18.69 -6.70
CA SER A 68 5.30 -17.77 -5.74
C SER A 68 4.19 -16.91 -6.37
N VAL A 69 4.38 -16.47 -7.61
CA VAL A 69 3.39 -15.69 -8.37
C VAL A 69 2.20 -16.55 -8.79
N ASP A 70 2.44 -17.80 -9.19
CA ASP A 70 1.36 -18.74 -9.50
C ASP A 70 0.50 -19.04 -8.26
N ALA A 71 1.12 -19.16 -7.08
CA ALA A 71 0.40 -19.31 -5.82
C ALA A 71 -0.54 -18.12 -5.56
N MET A 72 -0.06 -16.88 -5.75
CA MET A 72 -0.90 -15.67 -5.64
C MET A 72 -2.07 -15.69 -6.61
N LYS A 73 -1.84 -16.14 -7.86
CA LYS A 73 -2.90 -16.24 -8.87
C LYS A 73 -3.99 -17.26 -8.50
N THR A 74 -3.68 -18.30 -7.73
CA THR A 74 -4.71 -19.24 -7.22
C THR A 74 -5.70 -18.60 -6.25
N TRP A 75 -5.39 -17.42 -5.72
CA TRP A 75 -6.27 -16.61 -4.87
C TRP A 75 -6.98 -15.50 -5.65
N ASN A 76 -6.81 -15.44 -6.97
CA ASN A 76 -7.29 -14.34 -7.80
C ASN A 76 -6.64 -12.97 -7.49
N ILE A 77 -5.43 -12.96 -6.93
CA ILE A 77 -4.68 -11.72 -6.67
C ILE A 77 -4.34 -11.02 -8.00
N ARG A 78 -4.51 -9.69 -8.03
CA ARG A 78 -4.26 -8.80 -9.18
C ARG A 78 -3.44 -7.57 -8.85
N ALA A 79 -3.16 -7.33 -7.57
CA ALA A 79 -2.24 -6.31 -7.13
C ALA A 79 -1.36 -6.85 -5.98
N VAL A 80 -0.10 -6.45 -5.94
CA VAL A 80 0.80 -6.73 -4.81
C VAL A 80 1.47 -5.43 -4.38
N ARG A 81 1.29 -5.08 -3.10
CA ARG A 81 2.02 -3.98 -2.47
C ARG A 81 3.32 -4.49 -1.87
N ILE A 82 4.43 -3.80 -2.17
CA ILE A 82 5.79 -4.16 -1.78
C ILE A 82 6.39 -2.99 -0.99
N PRO A 83 6.45 -3.13 0.35
CA PRO A 83 7.18 -2.23 1.22
C PRO A 83 8.67 -2.17 0.89
N LEU A 84 9.22 -0.96 0.80
CA LEU A 84 10.62 -0.71 0.53
C LEU A 84 11.33 0.02 1.68
N ASN A 85 12.64 -0.17 1.73
CA ASN A 85 13.54 0.51 2.67
C ASN A 85 14.30 1.62 1.95
N GLU A 86 14.26 2.82 2.52
CA GLU A 86 14.91 3.99 1.96
C GLU A 86 16.43 3.82 1.80
N GLU A 87 17.11 3.51 2.90
CA GLU A 87 18.57 3.47 2.92
C GLU A 87 19.13 2.27 2.14
N CYS A 88 18.41 1.14 2.13
CA CYS A 88 18.79 0.00 1.30
C CYS A 88 18.62 0.33 -0.18
N TRP A 89 17.56 1.03 -0.59
CA TRP A 89 17.41 1.49 -1.97
C TRP A 89 18.51 2.47 -2.36
N LEU A 90 18.82 3.45 -1.51
CA LEU A 90 19.82 4.48 -1.76
C LEU A 90 21.27 3.98 -1.66
N GLY A 91 21.50 2.78 -1.13
CA GLY A 91 22.85 2.25 -0.94
C GLY A 91 23.59 2.82 0.26
N ILE A 92 22.85 3.39 1.22
CA ILE A 92 23.39 4.05 2.42
C ILE A 92 23.62 3.02 3.54
N ASN A 93 22.62 2.18 3.83
CA ASN A 93 22.65 1.22 4.94
C ASN A 93 22.01 -0.13 4.55
N GLY A 94 22.23 -1.17 5.35
CA GLY A 94 21.72 -2.52 5.12
C GLY A 94 22.52 -3.34 4.09
N SER A 95 22.14 -4.61 3.92
CA SER A 95 22.71 -5.53 2.94
C SER A 95 21.69 -6.60 2.53
N PRO A 96 21.36 -6.74 1.22
CA PRO A 96 21.87 -5.97 0.10
C PRO A 96 21.35 -4.53 0.07
N ARG A 97 22.07 -3.64 -0.61
CA ARG A 97 21.73 -2.22 -0.78
C ARG A 97 22.18 -1.69 -2.14
N GLY A 98 21.71 -0.51 -2.54
CA GLY A 98 22.04 0.15 -3.80
C GLY A 98 21.64 -0.69 -5.01
N ALA A 99 22.51 -0.80 -6.00
CA ALA A 99 22.23 -1.50 -7.25
C ALA A 99 21.69 -2.93 -7.06
N THR A 100 22.20 -3.70 -6.09
CA THR A 100 21.72 -5.05 -5.84
C THR A 100 20.28 -5.07 -5.29
N TYR A 101 19.96 -4.14 -4.39
CA TYR A 101 18.60 -3.99 -3.86
C TYR A 101 17.64 -3.53 -4.96
N GLN A 102 18.03 -2.49 -5.70
CA GLN A 102 17.25 -1.93 -6.81
C GLN A 102 16.96 -2.98 -7.90
N GLN A 103 17.97 -3.76 -8.29
CA GLN A 103 17.81 -4.80 -9.31
C GLN A 103 16.87 -5.90 -8.83
N GLY A 104 17.03 -6.39 -7.60
CA GLY A 104 16.16 -7.45 -7.10
C GLY A 104 14.70 -7.01 -6.90
N VAL A 105 14.46 -5.74 -6.53
CA VAL A 105 13.11 -5.16 -6.53
C VAL A 105 12.58 -5.11 -7.96
N LYS A 106 13.37 -4.59 -8.92
CA LYS A 106 12.98 -4.50 -10.33
C LYS A 106 12.64 -5.86 -10.93
N ASP A 107 13.45 -6.88 -10.67
CA ASP A 107 13.22 -8.24 -11.18
C ASP A 107 11.88 -8.80 -10.67
N TYR A 108 11.55 -8.57 -9.41
CA TYR A 108 10.27 -9.03 -8.86
C TYR A 108 9.08 -8.23 -9.41
N VAL A 109 9.22 -6.91 -9.55
CA VAL A 109 8.20 -6.07 -10.19
C VAL A 109 7.94 -6.52 -11.63
N ASP A 110 8.97 -6.74 -12.42
CA ASP A 110 8.85 -7.18 -13.81
C ASP A 110 8.16 -8.54 -13.90
N LEU A 111 8.47 -9.48 -12.99
CA LEU A 111 7.82 -10.78 -12.93
C LEU A 111 6.32 -10.67 -12.61
N LEU A 112 5.94 -9.85 -11.62
CA LEU A 112 4.54 -9.62 -11.24
C LEU A 112 3.77 -8.96 -12.39
N VAL A 113 4.33 -7.90 -12.97
CA VAL A 113 3.72 -7.18 -14.10
C VAL A 113 3.55 -8.12 -15.29
N ALA A 114 4.55 -8.92 -15.66
CA ALA A 114 4.44 -9.88 -16.75
C ALA A 114 3.34 -10.94 -16.53
N ASN A 115 2.98 -11.20 -15.27
CA ASN A 115 1.96 -12.16 -14.86
C ASN A 115 0.56 -11.54 -14.63
N GLY A 116 0.34 -10.28 -15.01
CA GLY A 116 -0.96 -9.65 -14.90
C GLY A 116 -1.25 -9.07 -13.51
N ILE A 117 -0.23 -8.88 -12.68
CA ILE A 117 -0.35 -8.33 -11.32
C ILE A 117 0.23 -6.91 -11.30
N ASN A 118 -0.59 -5.92 -10.97
CA ASN A 118 -0.14 -4.55 -10.72
C ASN A 118 0.72 -4.51 -9.46
N VAL A 119 1.73 -3.64 -9.43
CA VAL A 119 2.63 -3.50 -8.28
C VAL A 119 2.45 -2.13 -7.66
N ILE A 120 2.32 -2.09 -6.33
CA ILE A 120 2.36 -0.86 -5.56
C ILE A 120 3.69 -0.88 -4.81
N LEU A 121 4.57 0.09 -5.07
CA LEU A 121 5.80 0.29 -4.32
C LEU A 121 5.55 1.38 -3.28
N ASP A 122 5.91 1.12 -2.02
CA ASP A 122 5.72 2.08 -0.94
C ASP A 122 7.02 2.38 -0.18
N LEU A 123 7.21 3.65 0.20
CA LEU A 123 8.25 4.03 1.14
C LEU A 123 7.76 3.66 2.54
N HIS A 124 8.30 2.57 3.08
CA HIS A 124 7.80 1.98 4.32
C HIS A 124 8.66 2.36 5.52
N TRP A 125 9.97 2.12 5.42
CA TRP A 125 10.94 2.48 6.46
C TRP A 125 11.91 3.50 5.91
N ASN A 126 12.06 4.61 6.63
CA ASN A 126 12.85 5.76 6.23
C ASN A 126 13.81 6.21 7.33
N TRP A 127 14.83 6.96 6.92
CA TRP A 127 15.73 7.65 7.83
C TRP A 127 14.99 8.75 8.58
N GLY A 128 15.47 9.08 9.77
CA GLY A 128 14.94 10.17 10.58
C GLY A 128 15.23 9.96 12.05
N ALA A 129 16.10 10.81 12.61
CA ALA A 129 16.47 10.73 14.02
C ALA A 129 15.33 11.21 14.93
N TYR A 130 14.33 10.35 15.22
CA TYR A 130 13.21 10.68 16.10
C TYR A 130 13.60 10.59 17.58
N THR A 131 14.55 11.40 18.02
CA THR A 131 15.21 11.27 19.34
C THR A 131 14.29 11.50 20.54
N ASN A 132 13.19 12.23 20.35
CA ASN A 132 12.14 12.47 21.34
C ASN A 132 10.96 11.49 21.20
N SER A 133 11.12 10.39 20.46
CA SER A 133 10.05 9.41 20.30
C SER A 133 9.61 8.81 21.63
N PRO A 134 8.34 8.39 21.75
CA PRO A 134 7.89 7.54 22.84
C PRO A 134 8.73 6.26 22.94
N ASP A 135 8.77 5.65 24.13
CA ASP A 135 9.61 4.47 24.39
C ASP A 135 9.21 3.21 23.62
N TRP A 136 7.94 3.12 23.18
CA TRP A 136 7.46 2.04 22.32
C TRP A 136 7.90 2.20 20.86
N HIS A 137 8.48 3.35 20.49
CA HIS A 137 8.92 3.62 19.14
C HIS A 137 10.44 3.61 19.03
N CYS A 138 10.96 3.27 17.85
CA CYS A 138 12.39 3.32 17.58
C CYS A 138 12.92 4.77 17.65
N LYS A 139 14.12 4.91 18.23
CA LYS A 139 14.87 6.18 18.33
C LYS A 139 16.04 6.24 17.34
N ASP A 140 16.37 5.11 16.72
CA ASP A 140 17.45 4.97 15.75
C ASP A 140 17.21 5.88 14.55
N GLU A 141 18.24 6.51 14.01
CA GLU A 141 18.09 7.42 12.86
C GLU A 141 17.96 6.68 11.54
N HIS A 142 18.48 5.46 11.45
CA HIS A 142 18.44 4.65 10.24
C HIS A 142 17.01 4.15 9.95
N ALA A 143 16.81 3.73 8.72
CA ALA A 143 15.60 3.11 8.20
C ALA A 143 15.44 1.69 8.77
N THR A 144 15.31 1.56 10.09
CA THR A 144 15.10 0.29 10.82
C THR A 144 13.65 0.13 11.30
N CYS A 145 12.80 1.09 10.96
CA CYS A 145 11.40 1.25 11.35
C CYS A 145 10.82 2.45 10.58
N GLN A 146 9.49 2.60 10.58
CA GLN A 146 8.84 3.79 10.06
C GLN A 146 9.04 5.01 10.97
N LYS A 147 9.05 6.23 10.40
CA LYS A 147 9.05 7.49 11.16
C LYS A 147 7.70 8.20 11.02
N PRO A 148 7.39 9.23 11.83
CA PRO A 148 6.13 9.97 11.72
C PRO A 148 5.87 10.59 10.34
N MET A 149 6.94 10.93 9.62
CA MET A 149 6.95 11.53 8.28
C MET A 149 8.18 11.04 7.51
N PRO A 150 8.16 11.11 6.17
CA PRO A 150 9.37 11.05 5.35
C PRO A 150 10.35 12.16 5.76
N ASP A 151 11.65 11.92 5.73
CA ASP A 151 12.64 12.95 5.96
C ASP A 151 12.98 13.73 4.68
N ALA A 152 13.29 15.02 4.83
CA ALA A 152 13.66 15.87 3.69
C ALA A 152 15.03 15.53 3.09
N ARG A 153 15.87 14.77 3.81
CA ARG A 153 17.25 14.51 3.42
C ARG A 153 17.34 13.43 2.34
N TYR A 154 16.57 12.36 2.47
CA TYR A 154 16.68 11.16 1.65
C TYR A 154 15.38 10.76 0.95
N ALA A 155 14.19 11.04 1.50
CA ALA A 155 12.95 10.57 0.88
C ALA A 155 12.71 11.11 -0.54
N PRO A 156 13.01 12.39 -0.85
CA PRO A 156 12.95 12.88 -2.24
C PRO A 156 13.95 12.17 -3.18
N GLN A 157 15.14 11.81 -2.68
CA GLN A 157 16.15 11.09 -3.45
C GLN A 157 15.72 9.64 -3.70
N PHE A 158 15.11 9.00 -2.69
CA PHE A 158 14.51 7.67 -2.80
C PHE A 158 13.47 7.65 -3.92
N TRP A 159 12.51 8.57 -3.86
CA TRP A 159 11.45 8.65 -4.87
C TRP A 159 11.96 9.02 -6.26
N THR A 160 12.97 9.89 -6.35
CA THR A 160 13.66 10.15 -7.62
C THR A 160 14.29 8.87 -8.18
N GLY A 161 14.91 8.05 -7.34
CA GLY A 161 15.51 6.77 -7.75
C GLY A 161 14.46 5.75 -8.20
N VAL A 162 13.42 5.53 -7.39
CA VAL A 162 12.30 4.61 -7.71
C VAL A 162 11.62 5.03 -9.00
N ALA A 163 11.29 6.32 -9.13
CA ALA A 163 10.65 6.84 -10.33
C ALA A 163 11.52 6.69 -11.58
N ASN A 164 12.84 6.94 -11.50
CA ASN A 164 13.72 6.69 -12.65
C ASN A 164 13.81 5.22 -13.05
N THR A 165 13.72 4.29 -12.10
CA THR A 165 13.72 2.85 -12.38
C THR A 165 12.44 2.39 -13.07
N PHE A 166 11.28 2.93 -12.68
CA PHE A 166 9.97 2.42 -13.10
C PHE A 166 9.16 3.34 -14.02
N LYS A 167 9.66 4.54 -14.36
CA LYS A 167 8.99 5.42 -15.34
C LYS A 167 8.80 4.72 -16.67
N GLY A 168 7.63 4.93 -17.28
CA GLY A 168 7.21 4.25 -18.51
C GLY A 168 6.55 2.88 -18.28
N ASN A 169 6.59 2.36 -17.06
CA ASN A 169 5.78 1.21 -16.64
C ASN A 169 4.60 1.67 -15.76
N ASP A 170 3.55 2.21 -16.37
CA ASP A 170 2.35 2.69 -15.66
C ASP A 170 1.48 1.57 -15.07
N ALA A 171 1.91 0.30 -15.13
CA ALA A 171 1.30 -0.77 -14.32
C ALA A 171 1.81 -0.76 -12.87
N VAL A 172 2.90 -0.01 -12.60
CA VAL A 172 3.45 0.24 -11.27
C VAL A 172 2.86 1.52 -10.69
N VAL A 173 2.41 1.44 -9.45
CA VAL A 173 1.85 2.51 -8.64
C VAL A 173 2.86 2.88 -7.55
N PHE A 174 2.94 4.16 -7.20
CA PHE A 174 3.82 4.66 -6.15
C PHE A 174 2.99 5.16 -4.96
N ASP A 175 3.04 4.48 -3.83
CA ASP A 175 2.43 4.88 -2.57
C ASP A 175 3.45 5.67 -1.75
N LEU A 176 3.32 7.00 -1.74
CA LEU A 176 4.43 7.91 -1.43
C LEU A 176 4.99 7.76 -0.02
N PHE A 177 4.15 7.34 0.94
CA PHE A 177 4.58 6.98 2.27
C PHE A 177 3.54 6.09 2.94
N ASN A 178 4.01 5.09 3.69
CA ASN A 178 3.16 4.09 4.32
C ASN A 178 2.10 4.68 5.26
N GLU A 179 2.55 5.27 6.37
CA GLU A 179 1.69 5.63 7.50
C GLU A 179 2.17 6.91 8.18
N PRO A 180 1.81 8.11 7.67
CA PRO A 180 2.10 9.34 8.37
C PRO A 180 1.26 9.47 9.65
N TYR A 181 1.90 9.97 10.70
CA TYR A 181 1.26 10.36 11.96
C TYR A 181 1.88 11.63 12.57
N PRO A 182 2.14 12.71 11.79
CA PRO A 182 2.78 13.94 12.29
C PRO A 182 1.94 14.69 13.33
N ASP A 183 0.65 14.43 13.40
CA ASP A 183 -0.24 15.01 14.40
C ASP A 183 0.08 14.52 15.81
N MET A 184 0.48 13.25 15.99
CA MET A 184 0.84 12.70 17.30
C MET A 184 1.98 13.49 17.99
N PRO A 185 3.17 13.70 17.38
CA PRO A 185 4.21 14.53 17.97
C PRO A 185 3.80 16.01 18.10
N ALA A 186 2.83 16.48 17.32
CA ALA A 186 2.23 17.80 17.44
C ALA A 186 1.07 17.85 18.45
N GLU A 187 1.12 17.02 19.51
CA GLU A 187 0.11 16.93 20.57
C GLU A 187 -1.31 16.66 20.04
N TRP A 188 -1.42 15.81 19.02
CA TRP A 188 -2.65 15.44 18.30
C TRP A 188 -3.35 16.61 17.60
N ASN A 189 -2.62 17.70 17.32
CA ASN A 189 -3.16 18.82 16.56
C ASN A 189 -3.32 18.48 15.07
N LYS A 190 -4.56 18.25 14.65
CA LYS A 190 -4.89 17.87 13.26
C LYS A 190 -4.51 18.90 12.22
N THR A 191 -4.70 20.18 12.51
CA THR A 191 -4.34 21.24 11.55
C THR A 191 -2.84 21.25 11.31
N LEU A 192 -2.03 21.15 12.37
CA LEU A 192 -0.57 21.06 12.22
C LEU A 192 -0.14 19.77 11.54
N GLY A 193 -0.79 18.64 11.86
CA GLY A 193 -0.53 17.36 11.20
C GLY A 193 -0.78 17.41 9.69
N TRP A 194 -1.93 17.94 9.26
CA TRP A 194 -2.28 18.05 7.85
C TRP A 194 -1.38 19.04 7.09
N GLN A 195 -1.03 20.17 7.73
CA GLN A 195 -0.04 21.11 7.18
C GLN A 195 1.32 20.44 7.00
N CYS A 196 1.81 19.73 8.02
CA CYS A 196 3.06 18.98 7.93
C CYS A 196 3.01 17.91 6.84
N LEU A 197 1.90 17.15 6.76
CA LEU A 197 1.73 16.12 5.75
C LEU A 197 1.87 16.68 4.33
N ARG A 198 1.24 17.82 4.04
CA ARG A 198 1.31 18.43 2.70
C ARG A 198 2.65 19.12 2.45
N ASP A 199 3.06 19.98 3.38
CA ASP A 199 4.10 20.99 3.16
C ASP A 199 5.49 20.57 3.65
N GLY A 200 5.58 19.59 4.57
CA GLY A 200 6.85 19.20 5.18
C GLY A 200 7.53 20.34 5.95
N GLY A 201 8.86 20.38 5.87
CA GLY A 201 9.71 21.36 6.52
C GLY A 201 9.89 21.09 8.02
N THR A 202 9.95 22.17 8.81
CA THR A 202 10.05 22.08 10.27
C THR A 202 8.67 21.88 10.88
N CYS A 203 8.29 20.61 11.06
CA CYS A 203 7.02 20.26 11.69
C CYS A 203 7.11 20.24 13.22
N THR A 204 6.03 20.68 13.87
CA THR A 204 5.93 20.69 15.33
C THR A 204 6.15 19.28 15.91
N GLY A 205 7.05 19.18 16.90
CA GLY A 205 7.33 17.93 17.59
C GLY A 205 8.28 16.98 16.86
N LEU A 206 8.62 17.24 15.60
CA LEU A 206 9.61 16.47 14.85
C LEU A 206 11.02 17.08 14.98
N PRO A 207 12.02 16.26 15.38
CA PRO A 207 13.40 16.72 15.54
C PRO A 207 14.22 16.70 14.22
N TYR A 208 13.63 16.18 13.14
CA TYR A 208 14.21 16.18 11.79
C TYR A 208 13.29 16.98 10.85
N GLU A 209 13.87 17.50 9.76
CA GLU A 209 13.09 18.16 8.71
C GLU A 209 12.32 17.12 7.90
N ALA A 210 11.01 17.29 7.77
CA ALA A 210 10.14 16.38 7.05
C ALA A 210 10.07 16.75 5.57
N ALA A 211 10.04 15.76 4.68
CA ALA A 211 9.53 15.97 3.33
C ALA A 211 8.00 15.84 3.36
N GLY A 212 7.31 16.85 2.83
CA GLY A 212 5.87 16.80 2.65
C GLY A 212 5.51 15.94 1.45
N MET A 213 4.23 15.53 1.36
CA MET A 213 3.73 14.80 0.20
C MET A 213 3.89 15.61 -1.09
N GLN A 214 3.88 16.95 -1.03
CA GLN A 214 4.19 17.77 -2.20
C GLN A 214 5.64 17.58 -2.68
N ASP A 215 6.62 17.55 -1.78
CA ASP A 215 8.03 17.32 -2.14
C ASP A 215 8.20 15.96 -2.83
N LEU A 216 7.47 14.94 -2.35
CA LEU A 216 7.54 13.59 -2.92
C LEU A 216 6.84 13.50 -4.29
N VAL A 217 5.70 14.17 -4.48
CA VAL A 217 5.07 14.33 -5.80
C VAL A 217 6.04 15.01 -6.77
N ASP A 218 6.64 16.12 -6.35
CA ASP A 218 7.57 16.89 -7.18
C ASP A 218 8.81 16.07 -7.54
N ALA A 219 9.37 15.32 -6.58
CA ALA A 219 10.50 14.43 -6.81
C ALA A 219 10.19 13.35 -7.86
N VAL A 220 9.01 12.72 -7.79
CA VAL A 220 8.59 11.76 -8.83
C VAL A 220 8.41 12.45 -10.17
N ARG A 221 7.64 13.54 -10.23
CA ARG A 221 7.27 14.20 -11.49
C ARG A 221 8.45 14.86 -12.19
N ALA A 222 9.45 15.35 -11.45
CA ALA A 222 10.69 15.89 -12.00
C ALA A 222 11.48 14.87 -12.84
N THR A 223 11.27 13.57 -12.65
CA THR A 223 11.90 12.51 -13.46
C THR A 223 11.22 12.26 -14.81
N GLY A 224 10.02 12.84 -15.01
CA GLY A 224 9.11 12.55 -16.12
C GLY A 224 8.23 11.32 -15.92
N ALA A 225 8.21 10.72 -14.72
CA ALA A 225 7.36 9.57 -14.42
C ALA A 225 5.87 9.94 -14.44
N THR A 226 5.08 9.15 -15.16
CA THR A 226 3.62 9.29 -15.31
C THR A 226 2.82 8.35 -14.42
N ASN A 227 3.49 7.49 -13.66
CA ASN A 227 2.90 6.51 -12.76
C ASN A 227 1.83 7.13 -11.86
N LEU A 228 0.78 6.34 -11.57
CA LEU A 228 -0.23 6.71 -10.59
C LEU A 228 0.42 6.85 -9.21
N LEU A 229 0.08 7.91 -8.50
CA LEU A 229 0.54 8.16 -7.13
C LEU A 229 -0.59 7.85 -6.14
N MET A 230 -0.26 7.18 -5.04
CA MET A 230 -1.11 7.06 -3.86
C MET A 230 -0.56 7.99 -2.79
N VAL A 231 -1.47 8.77 -2.18
CA VAL A 231 -1.13 9.74 -1.12
C VAL A 231 -1.97 9.44 0.11
N SER A 232 -1.29 9.26 1.24
CA SER A 232 -1.83 8.91 2.54
C SER A 232 -2.56 10.07 3.25
N GLY A 233 -3.25 9.75 4.35
CA GLY A 233 -3.82 10.70 5.31
C GLY A 233 -3.02 10.78 6.62
N LEU A 234 -3.68 11.19 7.71
CA LEU A 234 -3.11 11.20 9.07
C LEU A 234 -3.48 9.94 9.85
N GLU A 235 -3.03 9.86 11.11
CA GLU A 235 -3.30 8.74 12.02
C GLU A 235 -3.00 7.39 11.38
N TRP A 236 -1.75 7.21 10.90
CA TRP A 236 -1.34 5.99 10.20
C TRP A 236 -2.25 5.71 9.00
N THR A 237 -2.49 6.75 8.20
CA THR A 237 -3.29 6.66 6.98
C THR A 237 -4.77 6.29 7.21
N ASN A 238 -5.31 6.43 8.44
CA ASN A 238 -6.72 6.16 8.73
C ASN A 238 -7.62 7.40 8.68
N ASP A 239 -7.12 8.58 9.07
CA ASP A 239 -7.87 9.84 9.02
C ASP A 239 -7.77 10.49 7.64
N MET A 240 -8.88 10.45 6.90
CA MET A 240 -8.99 10.96 5.54
C MET A 240 -9.86 12.22 5.43
N ARG A 241 -10.34 12.76 6.56
CA ARG A 241 -11.42 13.77 6.58
C ARG A 241 -11.07 15.07 5.88
N GLU A 242 -9.80 15.49 5.93
CA GLU A 242 -9.33 16.72 5.27
C GLU A 242 -8.44 16.44 4.05
N TRP A 243 -8.42 15.21 3.55
CA TRP A 243 -7.54 14.82 2.44
C TRP A 243 -7.75 15.71 1.20
N LEU A 244 -8.99 16.07 0.85
CA LEU A 244 -9.25 16.97 -0.29
C LEU A 244 -8.70 18.38 -0.09
N THR A 245 -8.65 18.87 1.15
CA THR A 245 -8.12 20.19 1.50
C THR A 245 -6.59 20.21 1.41
N TYR A 246 -5.94 19.11 1.79
CA TYR A 246 -4.48 19.03 1.92
C TYR A 246 -3.79 18.16 0.88
N LYS A 247 -4.51 17.57 -0.08
CA LYS A 247 -3.88 16.79 -1.14
C LYS A 247 -2.82 17.62 -1.88
N PRO A 248 -1.67 17.04 -2.21
CA PRO A 248 -0.67 17.74 -3.01
C PRO A 248 -1.20 17.98 -4.43
N ASN A 249 -0.62 18.98 -5.08
CA ASN A 249 -0.87 19.28 -6.48
C ASN A 249 0.01 18.40 -7.38
N ASP A 250 -0.61 17.44 -8.07
CA ASP A 250 0.03 16.70 -9.15
C ASP A 250 -0.34 17.33 -10.51
N PRO A 251 0.62 17.80 -11.32
CA PRO A 251 0.34 18.37 -12.64
C PRO A 251 -0.37 17.40 -13.59
N LEU A 252 -0.31 16.09 -13.36
CA LEU A 252 -1.00 15.08 -14.16
C LEU A 252 -2.41 14.75 -13.64
N ASN A 253 -2.79 15.25 -12.46
CA ASN A 253 -4.00 14.85 -11.74
C ASN A 253 -4.14 13.31 -11.63
N ASN A 254 -3.02 12.61 -11.42
CA ASN A 254 -2.93 11.16 -11.42
C ASN A 254 -2.70 10.60 -10.00
N ILE A 255 -3.48 11.10 -9.03
CA ILE A 255 -3.42 10.74 -7.60
C ILE A 255 -4.67 9.95 -7.18
N ALA A 256 -4.47 8.88 -6.42
CA ALA A 256 -5.46 8.22 -5.59
C ALA A 256 -5.17 8.45 -4.10
N ALA A 257 -6.19 8.38 -3.24
CA ALA A 257 -6.02 8.41 -1.80
C ALA A 257 -5.66 6.99 -1.29
N SER A 258 -4.58 6.87 -0.52
CA SER A 258 -4.24 5.66 0.23
C SER A 258 -4.95 5.70 1.58
N TRP A 259 -5.66 4.63 1.95
CA TRP A 259 -6.36 4.52 3.23
C TRP A 259 -6.02 3.20 3.92
N HIS A 260 -5.69 3.23 5.22
CA HIS A 260 -5.39 2.05 6.00
C HIS A 260 -6.53 1.78 7.00
N ALA A 261 -7.04 0.56 7.00
CA ALA A 261 -8.30 0.22 7.67
C ALA A 261 -8.18 -1.05 8.52
N TYR A 262 -7.66 -0.93 9.74
CA TYR A 262 -7.58 -2.02 10.70
C TYR A 262 -8.73 -2.03 11.71
N SER A 263 -9.06 -3.20 12.27
CA SER A 263 -10.14 -3.39 13.28
C SER A 263 -10.00 -2.49 14.52
N PHE A 264 -8.77 -2.10 14.84
CA PHE A 264 -8.41 -1.30 16.02
C PHE A 264 -8.23 0.19 15.72
N ASN A 265 -8.45 0.63 14.47
CA ASN A 265 -8.33 2.03 14.11
C ASN A 265 -9.53 2.86 14.59
N ALA A 266 -9.37 4.19 14.65
CA ALA A 266 -10.44 5.11 15.02
C ALA A 266 -11.63 5.02 14.05
N CYS A 267 -11.36 4.95 12.74
CA CYS A 267 -12.36 4.65 11.73
C CYS A 267 -12.31 3.18 11.29
N ALA A 268 -13.11 2.35 11.98
CA ALA A 268 -13.16 0.88 11.80
C ALA A 268 -14.59 0.31 11.73
N ASN A 269 -15.59 1.09 11.29
CA ASN A 269 -16.95 0.60 11.10
C ASN A 269 -17.70 1.36 10.00
N GLU A 270 -18.81 0.79 9.54
CA GLU A 270 -19.62 1.29 8.43
C GLU A 270 -20.07 2.74 8.66
N SER A 271 -20.39 3.13 9.89
CA SER A 271 -20.81 4.50 10.21
C SER A 271 -19.69 5.52 9.90
N CYS A 272 -18.45 5.22 10.28
CA CYS A 272 -17.33 6.10 9.94
C CYS A 272 -16.96 5.99 8.45
N TRP A 273 -17.05 4.80 7.84
CA TRP A 273 -16.74 4.63 6.42
C TRP A 273 -17.72 5.41 5.54
N ASP A 274 -19.02 5.36 5.85
CA ASP A 274 -20.07 6.09 5.16
C ASP A 274 -19.96 7.62 5.34
N SER A 275 -19.56 8.07 6.54
CA SER A 275 -19.48 9.51 6.83
C SER A 275 -18.17 10.18 6.44
N GLN A 276 -17.06 9.42 6.35
CA GLN A 276 -15.73 9.97 6.11
C GLN A 276 -15.13 9.52 4.77
N ILE A 277 -15.28 8.24 4.41
CA ILE A 277 -14.58 7.65 3.27
C ILE A 277 -15.44 7.66 1.99
N ALA A 278 -16.73 7.30 2.08
CA ALA A 278 -17.63 7.32 0.92
C ALA A 278 -17.71 8.71 0.25
N PRO A 279 -17.80 9.84 0.98
CA PRO A 279 -17.81 11.16 0.35
C PRO A 279 -16.50 11.48 -0.38
N LEU A 280 -15.35 11.05 0.16
CA LEU A 280 -14.06 11.18 -0.51
C LEU A 280 -14.01 10.37 -1.80
N ALA A 281 -14.50 9.13 -1.76
CA ALA A 281 -14.55 8.20 -2.89
C ALA A 281 -15.44 8.66 -4.05
N GLN A 282 -16.32 9.63 -3.83
CA GLN A 282 -17.09 10.28 -4.89
C GLN A 282 -16.27 11.32 -5.65
N GLN A 283 -15.15 11.79 -5.08
CA GLN A 283 -14.33 12.87 -5.64
C GLN A 283 -13.01 12.38 -6.22
N VAL A 284 -12.39 11.38 -5.59
CA VAL A 284 -11.11 10.79 -6.00
C VAL A 284 -11.14 9.27 -5.82
N PRO A 285 -10.29 8.51 -6.54
CA PRO A 285 -10.15 7.10 -6.26
C PRO A 285 -9.58 6.90 -4.86
N VAL A 286 -10.13 5.95 -4.11
CA VAL A 286 -9.61 5.50 -2.81
C VAL A 286 -9.16 4.05 -2.96
N VAL A 287 -7.96 3.75 -2.46
CA VAL A 287 -7.40 2.41 -2.39
C VAL A 287 -7.11 2.10 -0.93
N ILE A 288 -7.64 0.98 -0.43
CA ILE A 288 -7.31 0.49 0.90
C ILE A 288 -5.89 -0.12 0.83
N GLY A 289 -4.88 0.71 1.11
CA GLY A 289 -3.46 0.38 0.97
C GLY A 289 -3.03 -0.74 1.90
N GLU A 290 -3.66 -0.84 3.08
CA GLU A 290 -3.53 -1.94 4.02
C GLU A 290 -4.82 -2.14 4.82
N PHE A 291 -5.15 -3.40 5.12
CA PHE A 291 -6.19 -3.73 6.09
C PHE A 291 -5.98 -5.11 6.71
N GLY A 292 -6.57 -5.29 7.89
CA GLY A 292 -6.49 -6.53 8.66
C GLY A 292 -7.25 -6.45 9.98
N GLN A 293 -7.25 -7.54 10.73
CA GLN A 293 -7.77 -7.61 12.10
C GLN A 293 -6.80 -8.37 13.03
N ASP A 294 -6.97 -8.18 14.33
CA ASP A 294 -6.03 -8.53 15.40
C ASP A 294 -6.34 -9.84 16.14
N ASP A 295 -7.14 -10.71 15.55
CA ASP A 295 -7.62 -11.97 16.18
C ASP A 295 -7.61 -13.19 15.24
N CYS A 296 -6.95 -13.11 14.09
CA CYS A 296 -6.93 -14.15 13.06
C CYS A 296 -8.30 -14.46 12.41
N GLY A 297 -9.33 -13.68 12.74
CA GLY A 297 -10.65 -13.77 12.15
C GLY A 297 -10.74 -13.13 10.76
N PHE A 298 -11.95 -13.13 10.20
CA PHE A 298 -12.25 -12.49 8.92
C PHE A 298 -13.54 -11.66 8.97
N ASP A 299 -14.22 -11.54 10.11
CA ASP A 299 -15.51 -10.87 10.22
C ASP A 299 -15.41 -9.34 10.03
N TYR A 300 -14.42 -8.67 10.62
CA TYR A 300 -14.15 -7.27 10.34
C TYR A 300 -13.73 -7.08 8.88
N MET A 301 -12.77 -7.88 8.41
CA MET A 301 -12.26 -7.80 7.05
C MET A 301 -13.38 -8.05 6.03
N GLN A 302 -14.29 -8.99 6.28
CA GLN A 302 -15.44 -9.29 5.43
C GLN A 302 -16.37 -8.09 5.30
N ARG A 303 -16.73 -7.43 6.41
CA ARG A 303 -17.56 -6.23 6.39
C ARG A 303 -16.89 -5.13 5.58
N LEU A 304 -15.60 -4.90 5.80
CA LEU A 304 -14.83 -3.89 5.08
C LEU A 304 -14.76 -4.17 3.57
N VAL A 305 -14.38 -5.38 3.14
CA VAL A 305 -14.26 -5.67 1.69
C VAL A 305 -15.63 -5.71 1.00
N THR A 306 -16.69 -6.12 1.68
CA THR A 306 -18.06 -6.05 1.15
C THR A 306 -18.48 -4.59 0.94
N TRP A 307 -18.19 -3.73 1.93
CA TRP A 307 -18.45 -2.29 1.81
C TRP A 307 -17.61 -1.66 0.69
N ALA A 308 -16.32 -2.01 0.60
CA ALA A 308 -15.40 -1.53 -0.43
C ALA A 308 -15.82 -1.98 -1.84
N ASP A 309 -16.36 -3.20 -1.98
CA ASP A 309 -16.94 -3.70 -3.23
C ASP A 309 -18.12 -2.84 -3.68
N ALA A 310 -19.02 -2.49 -2.77
CA ALA A 310 -20.18 -1.64 -3.06
C ALA A 310 -19.79 -0.20 -3.46
N HIS A 311 -18.54 0.21 -3.21
CA HIS A 311 -18.00 1.52 -3.53
C HIS A 311 -16.89 1.47 -4.60
N ASP A 312 -16.70 0.32 -5.26
CA ASP A 312 -15.70 0.09 -6.30
C ASP A 312 -14.24 0.41 -5.89
N MET A 313 -13.88 0.18 -4.63
CA MET A 313 -12.54 0.49 -4.10
C MET A 313 -11.54 -0.65 -4.28
N GLY A 314 -10.27 -0.35 -4.55
CA GLY A 314 -9.19 -1.34 -4.46
C GLY A 314 -8.82 -1.62 -2.99
N TYR A 315 -8.27 -2.79 -2.70
CA TYR A 315 -7.80 -3.15 -1.36
C TYR A 315 -6.67 -4.19 -1.36
N LEU A 316 -5.76 -4.05 -0.40
CA LEU A 316 -4.56 -4.87 -0.24
C LEU A 316 -4.50 -5.41 1.19
N ALA A 317 -4.78 -6.70 1.38
CA ALA A 317 -4.75 -7.28 2.71
C ALA A 317 -3.32 -7.44 3.20
N TRP A 318 -3.04 -6.99 4.43
CA TRP A 318 -1.84 -7.38 5.15
C TRP A 318 -2.08 -8.78 5.74
N THR A 319 -1.21 -9.79 5.64
CA THR A 319 0.03 -9.87 4.85
C THR A 319 0.24 -11.25 4.23
N TRP A 320 0.86 -11.28 3.05
CA TRP A 320 1.26 -12.47 2.31
C TRP A 320 2.61 -13.01 2.79
N ASN A 321 2.68 -13.37 4.07
CA ASN A 321 3.88 -13.95 4.70
C ASN A 321 3.48 -15.13 5.61
N PRO A 322 4.27 -16.22 5.68
CA PRO A 322 3.95 -17.37 6.52
C PRO A 322 4.51 -17.23 7.95
N TRP A 323 4.14 -16.17 8.65
CA TRP A 323 4.64 -15.89 10.00
C TRP A 323 3.90 -16.62 11.12
N GLY A 324 2.76 -17.24 10.79
CA GLY A 324 1.84 -17.82 11.75
C GLY A 324 0.96 -16.76 12.41
N CYS A 325 -0.34 -17.00 12.42
CA CYS A 325 -1.28 -16.05 13.00
C CYS A 325 -1.43 -16.23 14.53
N THR A 326 -1.11 -15.18 15.29
CA THR A 326 -1.29 -15.13 16.75
C THR A 326 -2.08 -13.91 17.24
N GLY A 327 -2.30 -12.91 16.38
CA GLY A 327 -3.02 -11.66 16.72
C GLY A 327 -2.92 -10.57 15.65
N GLY A 328 -2.74 -10.96 14.38
CA GLY A 328 -2.61 -10.03 13.27
C GLY A 328 -3.03 -10.69 11.96
N ALA A 329 -3.19 -9.93 10.89
CA ALA A 329 -3.64 -10.48 9.63
C ALA A 329 -2.48 -11.18 8.89
N VAL A 330 -2.35 -12.49 9.06
CA VAL A 330 -1.36 -13.35 8.38
C VAL A 330 -2.11 -14.28 7.45
N LEU A 331 -1.98 -14.10 6.14
CA LEU A 331 -2.89 -14.73 5.17
C LEU A 331 -2.53 -16.19 4.85
N ILE A 332 -1.26 -16.54 4.89
CA ILE A 332 -0.75 -17.83 4.39
C ILE A 332 0.05 -18.55 5.47
N LYS A 333 0.06 -19.88 5.42
CA LYS A 333 0.89 -20.74 6.28
C LYS A 333 2.23 -21.12 5.64
N ASP A 334 2.30 -21.01 4.31
CA ASP A 334 3.47 -21.36 3.52
C ASP A 334 3.48 -20.56 2.21
N TRP A 335 4.62 -20.55 1.53
CA TRP A 335 4.81 -19.86 0.25
C TRP A 335 4.09 -20.50 -0.93
N ALA A 336 3.49 -21.69 -0.76
CA ALA A 336 2.59 -22.27 -1.76
C ALA A 336 1.18 -21.64 -1.70
N GLY A 337 0.95 -20.70 -0.79
CA GLY A 337 -0.32 -19.98 -0.66
C GLY A 337 -1.38 -20.80 0.06
N THR A 338 -1.00 -21.75 0.92
CA THR A 338 -1.96 -22.43 1.80
C THR A 338 -2.59 -21.40 2.74
N PRO A 339 -3.92 -21.21 2.73
CA PRO A 339 -4.56 -20.20 3.57
C PRO A 339 -4.43 -20.52 5.06
N GLU A 340 -4.14 -19.49 5.85
CA GLU A 340 -4.34 -19.51 7.30
C GLU A 340 -5.86 -19.63 7.59
N PRO A 341 -6.30 -20.50 8.54
CA PRO A 341 -7.71 -20.61 8.91
C PRO A 341 -8.28 -19.28 9.41
N GLY A 342 -9.55 -19.02 9.13
CA GLY A 342 -10.17 -17.73 9.42
C GLY A 342 -9.76 -16.69 8.37
N VAL A 343 -8.78 -15.86 8.72
CA VAL A 343 -8.34 -14.71 7.92
C VAL A 343 -7.98 -15.06 6.46
N GLY A 344 -7.06 -16.00 6.24
CA GLY A 344 -6.59 -16.37 4.91
C GLY A 344 -7.67 -17.09 4.10
N ALA A 345 -8.36 -18.05 4.72
CA ALA A 345 -9.41 -18.82 4.08
C ALA A 345 -10.60 -17.93 3.65
N GLY A 346 -11.01 -17.00 4.52
CA GLY A 346 -12.08 -16.05 4.25
C GLY A 346 -11.70 -15.08 3.12
N TYR A 347 -10.51 -14.48 3.20
CA TYR A 347 -10.07 -13.54 2.17
C TYR A 347 -9.86 -14.20 0.80
N LYS A 348 -9.30 -15.41 0.77
CA LYS A 348 -9.21 -16.20 -0.48
C LYS A 348 -10.59 -16.44 -1.09
N ALA A 349 -11.55 -16.89 -0.27
CA ALA A 349 -12.91 -17.16 -0.74
C ALA A 349 -13.56 -15.90 -1.30
N HIS A 350 -13.34 -14.75 -0.65
CA HIS A 350 -13.79 -13.45 -1.15
C HIS A 350 -13.14 -13.09 -2.49
N LEU A 351 -11.82 -13.06 -2.59
CA LEU A 351 -11.14 -12.65 -3.83
C LEU A 351 -11.53 -13.50 -5.05
N LEU A 352 -11.80 -14.79 -4.87
CA LEU A 352 -12.22 -15.69 -5.95
C LEU A 352 -13.56 -15.31 -6.60
N THR A 353 -14.40 -14.53 -5.93
CA THR A 353 -15.68 -14.05 -6.48
C THR A 353 -15.57 -12.68 -7.17
N GLN A 354 -14.42 -12.03 -7.07
CA GLN A 354 -14.25 -10.64 -7.50
C GLN A 354 -13.67 -10.51 -8.90
N SER A 355 -14.04 -9.42 -9.57
CA SER A 355 -13.42 -8.93 -10.79
C SER A 355 -12.68 -7.63 -10.47
N PRO A 356 -11.43 -7.44 -10.95
CA PRO A 356 -10.77 -6.15 -10.84
C PRO A 356 -11.38 -5.11 -11.80
N TYR A 357 -12.13 -5.53 -12.83
CA TYR A 357 -12.86 -4.62 -13.71
C TYR A 357 -14.27 -4.36 -13.17
N VAL A 358 -14.66 -3.09 -13.17
CA VAL A 358 -15.96 -2.57 -12.71
C VAL A 358 -16.86 -2.23 -13.89
#